data_AF-A0A1G2N0A1-F1
#
_entry.id   AF-A0A1G2N0A1-F1
#
_cell.length_a   1.000
_cell.length_b   1.000
_cell.length_c   1.000
_cell.angle_alpha   90.00
_cell.angle_beta   90.00
_cell.angle_gamma   90.00
#
_symmetry.space_group_name_H-M   'P 1'
#
loop_
_entity.id
_entity.type
_entity.pdbx_description
1 polymer ?
#
loop_
_entity_poly.entity_id
_entity_poly.type
_entity_poly.pdbx_seq_one_letter_code
_entity_poly.pdbx_strand_id
1 'polypeptide(L)'
;MNTTHKGSIRCIIFKDGATWYGVALEFNIVESADDADVVRFNLDEAIQGYVESQKKLKGTRVSPLNQKPMKEYADLWNNLVTDKAIPSPYKVKSFGFTKV
;
A
#
# COMPACT_ATOMS: atom_id res chain seq x y z
N MET A 1 0.43 14.77 4.25
CA MET A 1 0.61 14.15 5.58
C MET A 1 -0.70 13.51 5.98
N ASN A 2 -0.68 12.20 6.22
CA ASN A 2 -1.82 11.42 6.62
C ASN A 2 -2.11 11.61 8.10
N THR A 3 -3.40 11.61 8.42
CA THR A 3 -3.95 11.66 9.77
C THR A 3 -5.01 10.57 9.89
N THR A 4 -5.51 10.34 11.09
CA THR A 4 -6.59 9.39 11.34
C THR A 4 -7.92 9.78 10.67
N HIS A 5 -8.07 11.01 10.19
CA HIS A 5 -9.31 11.54 9.61
C HIS A 5 -9.18 11.99 8.15
N LYS A 6 -7.95 12.02 7.64
CA LYS A 6 -7.62 12.53 6.32
C LYS A 6 -6.29 11.98 5.88
N GLY A 7 -6.29 11.23 4.79
CA GLY A 7 -5.06 10.73 4.20
C GLY A 7 -5.23 10.31 2.74
N SER A 8 -4.10 10.16 2.07
CA SER A 8 -4.00 9.56 0.75
C SER A 8 -2.82 8.60 0.78
N ILE A 9 -3.10 7.31 0.61
CA ILE A 9 -2.13 6.24 0.70
C ILE A 9 -1.86 5.73 -0.70
N ARG A 10 -0.59 5.61 -1.08
CA ARG A 10 -0.18 4.98 -2.33
C ARG A 10 -0.33 3.49 -2.19
N CYS A 11 -1.08 2.92 -3.13
CA CYS A 11 -1.33 1.49 -3.21
C CYS A 11 -0.85 0.92 -4.54
N ILE A 12 -0.25 -0.26 -4.50
CA ILE A 12 0.16 -1.03 -5.69
C ILE A 12 -0.38 -2.44 -5.55
N ILE A 13 -1.05 -2.93 -6.59
CA ILE A 13 -1.44 -4.34 -6.74
C ILE A 13 -0.63 -4.92 -7.91
N PHE A 14 0.23 -5.88 -7.61
CA PHE A 14 1.08 -6.51 -8.61
C PHE A 14 1.22 -8.00 -8.38
N LYS A 15 1.56 -8.74 -9.44
CA LYS A 15 1.86 -10.16 -9.38
C LYS A 15 3.38 -10.34 -9.42
N ASP A 16 3.90 -11.22 -8.56
CA ASP A 16 5.26 -11.72 -8.64
C ASP A 16 5.22 -13.25 -8.63
N GLY A 17 5.75 -13.86 -9.68
CA GLY A 17 5.60 -15.29 -9.94
C GLY A 17 4.14 -15.74 -9.99
N ALA A 18 3.74 -16.59 -9.05
CA ALA A 18 2.38 -17.11 -8.92
C ALA A 18 1.48 -16.27 -8.01
N THR A 19 2.06 -15.41 -7.17
CA THR A 19 1.39 -14.75 -6.05
C THR A 19 1.05 -13.30 -6.38
N TRP A 20 -0.12 -12.86 -5.96
CA TRP A 20 -0.49 -11.44 -5.99
C TRP A 20 -0.10 -10.77 -4.69
N TYR A 21 0.35 -9.52 -4.80
CA TYR A 21 0.77 -8.67 -3.70
C TYR A 21 0.06 -7.33 -3.77
N GLY A 22 -0.31 -6.82 -2.60
CA GLY A 22 -0.93 -5.53 -2.40
C GLY A 22 -0.13 -4.76 -1.37
N VAL A 23 0.32 -3.55 -1.72
CA VAL A 23 1.20 -2.78 -0.85
C VAL A 23 0.58 -1.41 -0.58
N ALA A 24 0.54 -1.02 0.70
CA ALA A 24 0.20 0.32 1.15
C ALA A 24 1.46 1.03 1.68
N LEU A 25 2.02 1.93 0.88
CA LEU A 25 3.38 2.45 1.09
C LEU A 25 3.54 3.23 2.40
N GLU A 26 2.59 4.11 2.73
CA GLU A 26 2.68 4.99 3.89
C GLU A 26 2.51 4.25 5.23
N PHE A 27 1.96 3.02 5.20
CA PHE A 27 1.76 2.19 6.38
C PHE A 27 2.71 0.99 6.44
N ASN A 28 3.50 0.76 5.38
CA ASN A 28 4.32 -0.44 5.19
C ASN A 28 3.52 -1.74 5.39
N ILE A 29 2.28 -1.77 4.89
CA ILE A 29 1.44 -2.97 4.88
C ILE A 29 1.62 -3.67 3.55
N VAL A 30 1.80 -5.00 3.62
CA VAL A 30 1.88 -5.89 2.46
C VAL A 30 0.91 -7.04 2.69
N GLU A 31 0.00 -7.23 1.75
CA GLU A 31 -0.94 -8.34 1.71
C GLU A 31 -0.62 -9.22 0.50
N SER A 32 -0.86 -10.52 0.63
CA SER A 32 -0.65 -11.48 -0.46
C SER A 32 -1.77 -12.50 -0.56
N ALA A 33 -2.15 -12.87 -1.77
CA ALA A 33 -3.12 -13.93 -2.04
C ALA A 33 -2.93 -14.49 -3.46
N ASP A 34 -3.67 -15.55 -3.79
CA ASP A 34 -3.62 -16.17 -5.11
C ASP A 34 -4.45 -15.42 -6.17
N ASP A 35 -5.27 -14.46 -5.74
CA ASP A 35 -6.12 -13.63 -6.58
C ASP A 35 -5.96 -12.15 -6.27
N ALA A 36 -5.96 -11.31 -7.31
CA ALA A 36 -5.70 -9.89 -7.16
C ALA A 36 -6.85 -9.12 -6.49
N ASP A 37 -8.08 -9.56 -6.66
CA ASP A 37 -9.25 -8.92 -6.04
C ASP A 37 -9.32 -9.27 -4.55
N VAL A 38 -8.93 -10.50 -4.19
CA VAL A 38 -8.74 -10.90 -2.78
C VAL A 38 -7.64 -10.07 -2.12
N VAL A 39 -6.49 -9.89 -2.78
CA VAL A 39 -5.42 -9.00 -2.28
C VAL A 39 -5.93 -7.59 -2.08
N ARG A 40 -6.68 -7.06 -3.05
CA ARG A 40 -7.21 -5.69 -2.96
C ARG A 40 -8.14 -5.54 -1.76
N PHE A 41 -9.06 -6.48 -1.58
CA PHE A 41 -9.98 -6.51 -0.44
C PHE A 41 -9.23 -6.54 0.90
N ASN A 42 -8.29 -7.47 1.04
CA ASN A 42 -7.49 -7.61 2.26
C ASN A 42 -6.67 -6.35 2.56
N LEU A 43 -6.10 -5.72 1.54
CA LEU A 43 -5.33 -4.49 1.70
C LEU A 43 -6.20 -3.32 2.17
N ASP A 44 -7.40 -3.18 1.63
CA ASP A 44 -8.34 -2.12 2.04
C ASP A 44 -8.80 -2.34 3.50
N GLU A 45 -9.11 -3.58 3.90
CA GLU A 45 -9.41 -3.94 5.29
C GLU A 45 -8.23 -3.65 6.24
N ALA A 46 -7.01 -4.00 5.84
CA ALA A 46 -5.81 -3.76 6.63
C ALA A 46 -5.52 -2.25 6.80
N ILE A 47 -5.70 -1.46 5.74
CA ILE A 47 -5.61 0.01 5.77
C ILE A 47 -6.61 0.59 6.78
N GLN A 48 -7.88 0.17 6.70
CA GLN A 48 -8.93 0.66 7.59
C GLN A 48 -8.65 0.26 9.05
N GLY A 49 -8.35 -1.02 9.30
CA GLY A 49 -8.04 -1.54 10.63
C GLY A 49 -6.82 -0.87 11.26
N TYR A 50 -5.80 -0.55 10.46
CA TYR A 50 -4.62 0.18 10.92
C TYR A 50 -4.99 1.61 11.37
N VAL A 51 -5.75 2.34 10.56
CA VAL A 51 -6.20 3.71 10.87
C VAL A 51 -7.09 3.72 12.11
N GLU A 52 -8.04 2.79 12.22
CA GLU A 52 -8.90 2.67 13.39
C GLU A 52 -8.12 2.34 14.67
N SER A 53 -7.09 1.50 14.56
CA SER A 53 -6.20 1.20 15.68
C SER A 53 -5.45 2.46 16.14
N GLN A 54 -4.96 3.27 15.20
CA GLN A 54 -4.31 4.54 15.53
C GLN A 54 -5.27 5.55 16.19
N LYS A 55 -6.57 5.56 15.82
CA LYS A 55 -7.59 6.40 16.49
C LYS A 55 -7.76 6.05 17.96
N LYS A 56 -7.66 4.76 18.32
CA LYS A 56 -7.85 4.28 19.69
C LYS A 56 -6.66 4.62 20.60
N LEU A 57 -5.46 4.74 20.03
CA LEU A 57 -4.26 5.13 20.76
C LEU A 57 -4.30 6.65 21.04
N LYS A 58 -4.69 7.06 22.25
CA LYS A 58 -4.69 8.47 22.64
C LYS A 58 -3.26 9.03 22.64
N GLY A 59 -3.05 10.18 21.99
CA GLY A 59 -1.77 10.90 22.02
C GLY A 59 -0.70 10.39 21.04
N THR A 60 -1.03 9.49 20.12
CA THR A 60 -0.10 9.05 19.07
C THR A 60 0.22 10.20 18.11
N ARG A 61 1.52 10.41 17.90
CA ARG A 61 2.01 11.24 16.79
C ARG A 61 1.54 10.60 15.48
N VAL A 62 1.30 11.40 14.45
CA VAL A 62 0.89 10.91 13.11
C VAL A 62 1.99 10.07 12.40
N SER A 63 3.14 9.85 13.03
CA SER A 63 4.28 9.11 12.48
C SER A 63 3.93 7.70 11.98
N PRO A 64 3.11 6.88 12.66
CA PRO A 64 2.75 5.55 12.17
C PRO A 64 1.92 5.59 10.87
N LEU A 65 1.23 6.71 10.60
CA LEU A 65 0.45 6.93 9.38
C LEU A 65 1.28 7.52 8.22
N ASN A 66 2.53 7.87 8.48
CA ASN A 66 3.44 8.53 7.54
C ASN A 66 4.81 7.85 7.57
N GLN A 67 4.82 6.52 7.60
CA GLN A 67 6.07 5.77 7.64
C GLN A 67 6.85 5.98 6.35
N LYS A 68 8.17 5.87 6.45
CA LYS A 68 9.02 5.82 5.26
C LYS A 68 8.74 4.49 4.54
N PRO A 69 8.31 4.53 3.27
CA PRO A 69 8.06 3.29 2.53
C PRO A 69 9.33 2.48 2.37
N MET A 70 9.19 1.15 2.34
CA MET A 70 10.27 0.26 1.96
C MET A 70 10.82 0.62 0.57
N LYS A 71 12.15 0.57 0.42
CA LYS A 71 12.85 1.03 -0.79
C LYS A 71 12.33 0.34 -2.05
N GLU A 72 12.15 -0.98 -1.99
CA GLU A 72 11.67 -1.79 -3.10
C GLU A 72 10.34 -1.29 -3.68
N TYR A 73 9.33 -1.08 -2.83
CA TYR A 73 8.02 -0.63 -3.27
C TYR A 73 7.98 0.86 -3.62
N ALA A 74 8.83 1.67 -3.00
CA ALA A 74 9.03 3.06 -3.39
C ALA A 74 9.61 3.16 -4.81
N ASP A 75 10.59 2.32 -5.14
CA ASP A 75 11.20 2.26 -6.46
C ASP A 75 10.19 1.74 -7.49
N LEU A 76 9.40 0.73 -7.15
CA LEU A 76 8.31 0.22 -8.01
C LEU A 76 7.26 1.31 -8.30
N TRP A 77 6.81 2.04 -7.28
CA TRP A 77 5.91 3.19 -7.47
C TRP A 77 6.50 4.23 -8.42
N ASN A 78 7.78 4.59 -8.22
CA ASN A 78 8.44 5.59 -9.05
C ASN A 78 8.56 5.13 -10.50
N ASN A 79 8.88 3.86 -10.74
CA ASN A 79 8.91 3.29 -12.09
C ASN A 79 7.55 3.34 -12.76
N LEU A 80 6.48 3.01 -12.02
CA LEU A 80 5.10 3.07 -12.51
C LEU A 80 4.66 4.48 -12.89
N VAL A 81 4.96 5.47 -12.04
CA VAL A 81 4.58 6.88 -12.30
C VAL A 81 5.40 7.51 -13.42
N THR A 82 6.65 7.05 -13.62
CA THR A 82 7.55 7.56 -14.67
C THR A 82 7.50 6.76 -15.97
N ASP A 83 6.56 5.80 -16.07
CA ASP A 83 6.39 4.90 -17.22
C ASP A 83 7.70 4.21 -17.65
N LYS A 84 8.54 3.88 -16.67
CA LYS A 84 9.78 3.14 -16.90
C LYS A 84 9.50 1.66 -16.97
N ALA A 85 10.29 0.96 -17.79
CA ALA A 85 10.24 -0.50 -17.88
C ALA A 85 10.41 -1.15 -16.50
N ILE A 86 9.43 -1.93 -16.11
CA ILE A 86 9.46 -2.72 -14.87
C ILE A 86 10.09 -4.08 -15.21
N PRO A 87 11.07 -4.55 -14.43
CA PRO A 87 11.67 -5.85 -14.69
C PRO A 87 10.63 -6.98 -14.58
N SER A 88 10.64 -7.91 -15.54
CA SER A 88 9.93 -9.19 -15.38
C SER A 88 10.46 -9.93 -14.15
N PRO A 89 9.60 -10.61 -13.36
CA PRO A 89 8.26 -11.11 -13.71
C PRO A 89 7.08 -10.25 -13.22
N TYR A 90 7.31 -9.01 -12.75
CA TYR A 90 6.24 -8.21 -12.16
C TYR A 90 5.13 -7.87 -13.17
N LYS A 91 3.87 -8.23 -12.83
CA LYS A 91 2.68 -7.79 -13.59
C LYS A 91 1.81 -6.90 -12.72
N VAL A 92 1.76 -5.61 -13.02
CA VAL A 92 0.95 -4.65 -12.24
C VAL A 92 -0.50 -4.66 -12.75
N LYS A 93 -1.46 -4.95 -11.85
CA LYS A 93 -2.90 -4.89 -12.16
C LYS A 93 -3.43 -3.48 -11.96
N SER A 94 -3.06 -2.83 -10.86
CA SER A 94 -3.48 -1.46 -10.56
C SER A 94 -2.50 -0.77 -9.62
N PHE A 95 -2.41 0.54 -9.74
CA PHE A 95 -1.73 1.40 -8.75
C PHE A 95 -2.46 2.72 -8.67
N GLY A 96 -2.39 3.37 -7.51
CA GLY A 96 -3.09 4.64 -7.31
C GLY A 96 -3.14 5.04 -5.84
N PHE A 97 -4.12 5.87 -5.51
CA PHE A 97 -4.30 6.37 -4.16
C PHE A 97 -5.60 5.84 -3.54
N THR A 98 -5.51 5.31 -2.33
CA THR A 98 -6.65 5.03 -1.46
C THR A 98 -6.82 6.18 -0.48
N LYS A 99 -8.04 6.73 -0.36
CA LYS A 99 -8.36 7.79 0.59
C LYS A 99 -8.78 7.21 1.93
N VAL A 100 -8.40 7.94 2.99
CA VAL A 100 -8.79 7.69 4.38
C VAL A 100 -9.48 8.90 4.94
#